data_AF-A0A2G9QAL5-F1
#
_entry.id   AF-A0A2G9QAL5-F1
#
_cell.length_a   1.000
_cell.length_b   1.000
_cell.length_c   1.000
_cell.angle_alpha   90.00
_cell.angle_beta   90.00
_cell.angle_gamma   90.00
#
_symmetry.space_group_name_H-M   'P 1'
#
loop_
_entity.id
_entity.type
_entity.pdbx_description
1 polymer ?
#
loop_
_entity_poly.entity_id
_entity_poly.type
_entity_poly.pdbx_seq_one_letter_code
_entity_poly.pdbx_strand_id
1 'polypeptide(L)' 'MHTIIRNRETSRDEFIFYSRRLMRLLIEYALSFLPFRSCTVQTPQGHEYEGRTYDGKRVSG' A
#
# COMPACT_ATOMS: atom_id res chain seq x y z
N MET A 1 -13.14 -11.27 1.41
CA MET A 1 -13.13 -10.31 0.27
C MET A 1 -13.38 -11.02 -1.07
N HIS A 2 -12.61 -12.05 -1.44
CA HIS A 2 -12.78 -12.75 -2.72
C HIS A 2 -14.18 -13.34 -2.97
N THR A 3 -14.82 -13.91 -1.96
CA THR A 3 -16.17 -14.48 -2.08
C THR A 3 -17.21 -13.40 -2.40
N ILE A 4 -17.11 -12.22 -1.78
CA ILE A 4 -18.08 -11.12 -1.96
C ILE A 4 -17.93 -10.52 -3.36
N ILE A 5 -16.72 -10.19 -3.80
CA ILE A 5 -16.50 -9.60 -5.14
C ILE A 5 -16.81 -10.58 -6.30
N ARG A 6 -16.89 -11.88 -6.02
CA ARG A 6 -17.21 -12.92 -7.01
C ARG A 6 -18.67 -13.40 -6.93
N ASN A 7 -19.42 -12.98 -5.92
CA ASN A 7 -20.83 -13.34 -5.80
C ASN A 7 -21.66 -12.46 -6.76
N ARG A 8 -22.45 -13.10 -7.62
CA ARG A 8 -23.36 -12.43 -8.57
C ARG A 8 -24.46 -11.63 -7.87
N GLU A 9 -24.85 -12.02 -6.66
CA GLU A 9 -25.93 -11.40 -5.90
C GLU A 9 -25.46 -10.16 -5.10
N THR A 10 -24.16 -9.86 -5.10
CA THR A 10 -23.62 -8.74 -4.34
C THR A 10 -24.09 -7.40 -4.91
N SER A 11 -24.53 -6.52 -4.01
CA SER A 11 -24.98 -5.17 -4.37
C SER A 11 -23.83 -4.34 -4.97
N ARG A 12 -24.19 -3.35 -5.79
CA ARG A 12 -23.20 -2.47 -6.44
C ARG A 12 -22.29 -1.78 -5.42
N ASP A 13 -22.85 -1.28 -4.33
CA ASP A 13 -22.11 -0.50 -3.33
C ASP A 13 -21.12 -1.38 -2.56
N GLU A 14 -21.52 -2.59 -2.19
CA GLU A 14 -20.62 -3.56 -1.56
C GLU A 14 -19.52 -4.00 -2.55
N PHE A 15 -19.86 -4.25 -3.81
CA PHE A 15 -18.87 -4.60 -4.83
C PHE A 15 -17.82 -3.50 -4.97
N ILE A 16 -18.23 -2.23 -5.05
CA ILE A 16 -17.30 -1.09 -5.12
C ILE A 16 -16.45 -1.00 -3.84
N PHE A 17 -17.07 -1.12 -2.67
CA PHE A 17 -16.38 -1.02 -1.39
C PHE A 17 -15.29 -2.08 -1.24
N TYR A 18 -15.62 -3.35 -1.48
CA TYR A 18 -14.66 -4.45 -1.34
C TYR A 18 -13.62 -4.46 -2.46
N SER A 19 -13.96 -4.02 -3.67
CA SER A 19 -12.98 -3.86 -4.76
C SER A 19 -11.95 -2.78 -4.42
N ARG A 20 -12.37 -1.63 -3.89
CA ARG A 20 -11.44 -0.57 -3.43
C ARG A 20 -10.52 -1.07 -2.32
N ARG A 21 -11.06 -1.84 -1.37
CA ARG A 21 -10.27 -2.43 -0.28
C ARG A 21 -9.23 -3.43 -0.80
N LEU A 22 -9.59 -4.26 -1.80
CA LEU A 22 -8.64 -5.16 -2.44
C LEU A 22 -7.57 -4.41 -3.25
N MET A 23 -7.96 -3.42 -4.04
CA MET A 23 -7.02 -2.60 -4.81
C MET A 23 -5.97 -1.94 -3.91
N ARG A 24 -6.34 -1.46 -2.73
CA ARG A 24 -5.40 -0.87 -1.77
C ARG A 24 -4.29 -1.86 -1.37
N LEU A 25 -4.67 -3.08 -0.99
CA LEU A 25 -3.71 -4.13 -0.61
C LEU A 25 -2.80 -4.51 -1.77
N LEU A 26 -3.37 -4.64 -2.99
CA LEU A 26 -2.59 -4.97 -4.18
C LEU A 26 -1.58 -3.87 -4.52
N ILE A 27 -1.98 -2.59 -4.43
CA ILE A 27 -1.09 -1.46 -4.69
C ILE A 27 0.00 -1.38 -3.62
N GLU A 28 -0.33 -1.51 -2.33
CA GLU A 28 0.67 -1.53 -1.26
C GLU A 28 1.71 -2.63 -1.46
N TYR A 29 1.26 -3.84 -1.84
CA TYR A 29 2.15 -4.94 -2.17
C TYR A 29 3.00 -4.64 -3.40
N ALA A 30 2.41 -4.09 -4.46
CA ALA A 30 3.16 -3.68 -5.66
C ALA A 30 4.22 -2.61 -5.36
N LEU A 31 3.89 -1.63 -4.51
CA LEU A 31 4.82 -0.58 -4.09
C LEU A 31 5.99 -1.12 -3.25
N SER A 32 5.82 -2.26 -2.58
CA SER A 32 6.92 -2.90 -1.83
C SER A 32 8.07 -3.39 -2.71
N PHE A 33 7.84 -3.57 -4.01
CA PHE A 33 8.86 -3.95 -5.00
C PHE A 33 9.64 -2.76 -5.57
N LEU A 34 9.24 -1.53 -5.25
CA LEU A 34 9.97 -0.35 -5.68
C LEU A 34 11.36 -0.29 -5.02
N PRO A 35 12.34 0.39 -5.63
CA PRO A 35 13.66 0.55 -5.03
C PRO A 35 13.58 1.40 -3.76
N PHE A 36 14.11 0.87 -2.65
CA PHE A 36 14.26 1.58 -1.38
C PHE A 36 15.72 1.57 -0.95
N ARG A 37 16.14 2.65 -0.27
CA ARG A 37 17.45 2.77 0.38
C ARG A 37 17.30 2.88 1.89
N SER A 38 18.29 2.40 2.64
CA SER A 38 18.33 2.59 4.09
C SER A 38 18.48 4.08 4.45
N CYS A 39 17.81 4.51 5.51
CA CYS A 39 17.98 5.85 6.07
C CYS A 39 17.83 5.82 7.59
N THR A 40 18.71 6.52 8.29
CA THR A 40 18.59 6.71 9.74
C THR A 40 17.94 8.05 10.00
N VAL A 41 16.92 8.08 10.86
CA VAL A 41 16.25 9.31 11.29
C VAL A 41 16.31 9.42 12.81
N GLN A 42 16.39 10.65 13.32
CA GLN A 42 16.28 10.89 14.75
C GLN A 42 14.79 10.99 15.11
N THR A 43 14.35 10.17 16.07
CA THR A 43 13.00 10.26 16.61
C THR A 43 12.83 11.55 17.43
N PRO A 44 11.59 12.02 17.67
CA PRO A 44 11.36 13.18 18.53
C PRO A 44 11.91 13.01 19.96
N GLN A 45 12.11 11.77 20.41
CA GLN A 45 12.72 11.44 21.70
C GLN A 45 14.26 11.46 21.67
N GLY A 46 14.88 11.72 20.51
CA GLY A 46 16.34 11.82 20.34
C GLY A 46 17.04 10.52 19.96
N HIS A 47 16.32 9.41 19.81
CA HIS A 47 16.89 8.11 19.45
C HIS A 47 17.06 7.97 17.94
N GLU A 48 18.09 7.25 17.49
CA GLU A 48 18.23 6.90 16.07
C GLU A 48 17.33 5.71 15.72
N TYR A 49 16.66 5.79 14.57
CA TYR A 49 15.83 4.73 14.02
C TYR A 49 16.24 4.42 12.58
N GLU A 50 16.54 3.15 12.31
CA GLU A 50 16.84 2.65 10.97
C GLU A 50 15.55 2.37 10.20
N GLY A 51 15.31 3.18 9.17
CA GLY A 51 14.19 3.05 8.26
C GLY A 51 14.62 2.81 6.82
N ARG A 52 13.63 2.81 5.93
CA ARG A 52 13.82 2.75 4.48
C ARG A 52 13.08 3.90 3.83
N THR A 53 13.69 4.52 2.84
CA THR A 53 13.08 5.59 2.04
C THR A 53 13.09 5.21 0.57
N TYR A 54 12.07 5.65 -0.17
CA TYR A 54 11.97 5.40 -1.60
C TYR A 54 13.14 6.05 -2.34
N ASP A 55 13.82 5.27 -3.19
CA ASP A 55 15.03 5.72 -3.89
C ASP A 55 14.74 6.26 -5.31
N GLY A 56 13.48 6.18 -5.76
CA GLY A 56 13.08 6.74 -7.05
C GLY A 56 12.70 8.22 -6.98
N LYS A 57 12.85 8.91 -8.12
CA LYS A 57 12.44 10.33 -8.25
C LYS A 57 10.95 10.49 -8.56
N ARG A 58 10.33 9.52 -9.24
CA ARG A 58 8.92 9.54 -9.68
C ARG A 58 8.38 8.11 -9.71
N VAL A 59 7.09 7.93 -9.44
CA VAL A 59 6.39 6.64 -9.62
C VAL A 59 5.59 6.62 -10.93
N SER A 60 5.12 7.79 -11.38
CA SER A 60 4.53 8.00 -12.72
C SER A 60 4.91 9.39 -13.25
N GLY A 61 4.82 9.55 -14.57
CA GLY A 61 4.86 10.83 -15.27
C GLY A 61 3.67 11.71 -14.89
#